data_AF-A0A356KDG9-F1
#
_entry.id   AF-A0A356KDG9-F1
#
_cell.length_a   1.000
_cell.length_b   1.000
_cell.length_c   1.000
_cell.angle_alpha   90.00
_cell.angle_beta   90.00
_cell.angle_gamma   90.00
#
_symmetry.space_group_name_H-M   'P 1'
#
loop_
_entity.id
_entity.type
_entity.pdbx_description
1 polymer ?
#
loop_
_entity_poly.entity_id
_entity_poly.type
_entity_poly.pdbx_seq_one_letter_code
_entity_poly.pdbx_strand_id
1 'polypeptide(L)'
;MQAPGKGTVRVEGPIALLSGTTSADLNPENLSRCLELALDDSEAQTRRIQKAQRRAWAGKRRAKVDLQLWQDAQRLLEPLLVTIPFAERLTFPARNTHDRRGNQKLLGLVAAHALLHQHQRKRDVHGQVVAVPDDYAAVYALLQPVLDEGLDELSPRATKVYRVLARSSTPRARRELSSELRCGYNTVKRALVELLDQELVALVDAGPPATYRVLDRSVLGACAELREPEALPPAT
;
A
#
# COMPACT_ATOMS: atom_id res chain seq x y z
N MET A 1 25.75 37.52 16.99
CA MET A 1 24.51 36.72 16.83
C MET A 1 24.60 36.02 15.48
N GLN A 2 25.10 34.79 15.46
CA GLN A 2 25.18 33.92 14.27
C GLN A 2 24.33 32.69 14.57
N ALA A 3 23.40 32.36 13.68
CA ALA A 3 22.71 31.08 13.74
C ALA A 3 23.74 29.95 13.48
N PRO A 4 23.79 28.89 14.29
CA PRO A 4 24.65 27.75 13.98
C PRO A 4 24.16 27.10 12.67
N GLY A 5 25.07 26.94 11.72
CA GLY A 5 24.79 26.45 10.38
C GLY A 5 24.17 25.05 10.39
N LYS A 6 23.23 24.81 9.45
CA LYS A 6 22.76 23.46 9.11
C LYS A 6 23.97 22.63 8.69
N GLY A 7 24.46 21.78 9.60
CA GLY A 7 25.46 20.76 9.28
C GLY A 7 24.84 19.73 8.34
N THR A 8 25.33 19.69 7.11
CA THR A 8 24.91 18.70 6.11
C THR A 8 25.51 17.34 6.49
N VAL A 9 24.66 16.32 6.64
CA VAL A 9 25.08 14.94 6.88
C VAL A 9 25.34 14.24 5.54
N ARG A 10 26.46 13.53 5.47
CA ARG A 10 26.90 12.72 4.33
C ARG A 10 26.63 11.25 4.64
N VAL A 11 26.18 10.47 3.65
CA VAL A 11 25.79 9.06 3.81
C VAL A 11 26.54 8.23 2.77
N GLU A 12 27.14 7.11 3.20
CA GLU A 12 27.72 6.09 2.32
C GLU A 12 27.02 4.76 2.62
N GLY A 13 26.19 4.28 1.70
CA GLY A 13 25.55 2.96 1.76
C GLY A 13 24.03 2.97 1.50
N PRO A 14 23.46 1.84 1.06
CA PRO A 14 22.01 1.69 0.98
C PRO A 14 21.43 1.57 2.39
N ILE A 15 20.46 2.43 2.71
CA ILE A 15 19.68 2.32 3.95
C ILE A 15 18.34 1.65 3.68
N ALA A 16 17.95 0.72 4.54
CA ALA A 16 16.56 0.27 4.66
C ALA A 16 15.89 1.12 5.75
N LEU A 17 14.87 1.91 5.38
CA LEU A 17 14.12 2.73 6.30
C LEU A 17 12.68 2.21 6.41
N LEU A 18 12.28 1.86 7.63
CA LEU A 18 10.89 1.65 7.99
C LEU A 18 10.52 2.69 9.06
N SER A 19 9.52 3.51 8.79
CA SER A 19 9.03 4.51 9.72
C SER A 19 7.53 4.36 9.88
N GLY A 20 7.06 4.40 11.13
CA GLY A 20 5.64 4.42 11.45
C GLY A 20 5.22 5.83 11.87
N THR A 21 4.04 6.25 11.45
CA THR A 21 3.45 7.54 11.82
C THR A 21 1.96 7.39 12.08
N THR A 22 1.45 8.18 13.02
CA THR A 22 0.00 8.35 13.24
C THR A 22 -0.54 9.61 12.58
N SER A 23 0.34 10.45 12.02
CA SER A 23 -0.06 11.63 11.25
C SER A 23 -0.66 11.19 9.92
N ALA A 24 -1.82 11.74 9.59
CA ALA A 24 -2.43 11.58 8.27
C ALA A 24 -1.91 12.63 7.27
N ASP A 25 -1.33 13.73 7.76
CA ASP A 25 -0.74 14.78 6.94
C ASP A 25 0.75 14.48 6.75
N LEU A 26 1.07 13.92 5.60
CA LEU A 26 2.42 13.57 5.18
C LEU A 26 2.68 14.21 3.83
N ASN A 27 3.89 14.73 3.65
CA ASN A 27 4.28 15.35 2.39
C ASN A 27 4.13 14.33 1.24
N PRO A 28 3.25 14.57 0.25
CA PRO A 28 2.99 13.65 -0.85
C PRO A 28 4.25 13.33 -1.67
N GLU A 29 5.17 14.28 -1.76
CA GLU A 29 6.44 14.10 -2.46
C GLU A 29 7.29 13.02 -1.78
N ASN A 30 7.32 12.99 -0.45
CA ASN A 30 8.03 11.96 0.31
C ASN A 30 7.31 10.61 0.22
N LEU A 31 5.98 10.60 0.34
CA LEU A 31 5.18 9.38 0.20
C LEU A 31 5.35 8.73 -1.16
N SER A 32 5.46 9.51 -2.24
CA SER A 32 5.72 8.99 -3.58
C SER A 32 7.02 8.17 -3.67
N ARG A 33 7.95 8.35 -2.73
CA ARG A 33 9.23 7.60 -2.62
C ARG A 33 9.16 6.41 -1.67
N CYS A 34 8.10 6.26 -0.89
CA CYS A 34 7.91 5.17 0.07
C CYS A 34 6.88 4.14 -0.42
N LEU A 35 6.94 2.92 0.12
CA LEU A 35 5.81 1.99 0.08
C LEU A 35 4.96 2.25 1.32
N GLU A 36 3.76 2.76 1.13
CA GLU A 36 2.83 2.98 2.23
C GLU A 36 2.16 1.66 2.61
N LEU A 37 2.22 1.32 3.89
CA LEU A 37 1.57 0.15 4.44
C LEU A 37 0.50 0.61 5.42
N ALA A 38 -0.77 0.47 5.04
CA ALA A 38 -1.89 0.74 5.93
C ALA A 38 -2.01 -0.39 6.97
N LEU A 39 -2.40 -0.02 8.20
CA LEU A 39 -2.76 -1.00 9.22
C LEU A 39 -4.12 -1.61 8.91
N ASP A 40 -4.22 -2.93 9.02
CA ASP A 40 -5.49 -3.66 8.92
C ASP A 40 -6.33 -3.45 10.19
N ASP A 41 -7.20 -2.45 10.16
CA ASP A 41 -8.15 -2.14 11.23
C ASP A 41 -9.48 -2.94 11.08
N SER A 42 -9.51 -4.03 10.31
CA SER A 42 -10.73 -4.81 10.10
C SER A 42 -11.23 -5.47 11.39
N GLU A 43 -12.53 -5.75 11.43
CA GLU A 43 -13.15 -6.49 12.53
C GLU A 43 -12.53 -7.90 12.65
N ALA A 44 -12.23 -8.53 11.52
CA ALA A 44 -11.58 -9.84 11.49
C ALA A 44 -10.19 -9.79 12.12
N GLN A 45 -9.36 -8.80 11.76
CA GLN A 45 -8.04 -8.61 12.35
C GLN A 45 -8.11 -8.27 13.84
N THR A 46 -9.04 -7.40 14.22
CA THR A 46 -9.30 -7.05 15.62
C THR A 46 -9.66 -8.30 16.44
N ARG A 47 -10.55 -9.16 15.92
CA ARG A 47 -10.90 -10.44 16.57
C ARG A 47 -9.69 -11.38 16.69
N ARG A 48 -8.82 -11.46 15.68
CA ARG A 48 -7.56 -12.23 15.73
C ARG A 48 -6.63 -11.72 16.83
N ILE A 49 -6.43 -10.41 16.92
CA ILE A 49 -5.60 -9.77 17.95
C ILE A 49 -6.16 -10.05 19.34
N GLN A 50 -7.46 -9.82 19.57
CA GLN A 50 -8.09 -10.08 20.86
C GLN A 50 -8.01 -11.56 21.26
N LYS A 51 -8.17 -12.49 20.30
CA LYS A 51 -8.00 -13.93 20.55
C LYS A 51 -6.56 -14.24 20.98
N ALA A 52 -5.56 -13.65 20.33
CA ALA A 52 -4.16 -13.82 20.69
C ALA A 52 -3.86 -13.26 22.09
N GLN A 53 -4.40 -12.08 22.43
CA GLN A 53 -4.29 -11.47 23.76
C GLN A 53 -4.90 -12.38 24.84
N ARG A 54 -6.14 -12.87 24.64
CA ARG A 54 -6.79 -13.81 25.56
C ARG A 54 -5.97 -15.10 25.74
N ARG A 55 -5.43 -15.67 24.65
CA ARG A 55 -4.56 -16.86 24.73
C ARG A 55 -3.30 -16.58 25.55
N ALA A 56 -2.67 -15.42 25.37
CA ALA A 56 -1.48 -15.04 26.12
C ALA A 56 -1.75 -14.95 27.63
N TRP A 57 -2.87 -14.34 28.03
CA TRP A 57 -3.29 -14.27 29.44
C TRP A 57 -3.77 -15.60 30.01
N ALA A 58 -4.23 -16.53 29.17
CA ALA A 58 -4.53 -17.91 29.55
C ALA A 58 -3.29 -18.83 29.60
N GLY A 59 -2.07 -18.28 29.67
CA GLY A 59 -0.83 -19.06 29.72
C GLY A 59 -0.42 -19.72 28.40
N LYS A 60 -1.16 -19.49 27.29
CA LYS A 60 -0.91 -20.06 25.96
C LYS A 60 -0.25 -19.03 25.03
N ARG A 61 0.71 -18.28 25.56
CA ARG A 61 1.46 -17.27 24.79
C ARG A 61 2.25 -17.98 23.68
N ARG A 62 2.24 -17.40 22.48
CA ARG A 62 3.03 -17.91 21.35
C ARG A 62 4.51 -17.75 21.68
N ALA A 63 5.34 -18.70 21.27
CA ALA A 63 6.80 -18.57 21.40
C ALA A 63 7.27 -17.28 20.70
N LYS A 64 8.37 -16.70 21.19
CA LYS A 64 9.01 -15.58 20.47
C LYS A 64 9.36 -16.05 19.06
N VAL A 65 9.23 -15.15 18.08
CA VAL A 65 9.72 -15.41 16.73
C VAL A 65 11.22 -15.60 16.83
N ASP A 66 11.72 -16.70 16.29
CA ASP A 66 13.16 -16.93 16.18
C ASP A 66 13.71 -16.01 15.07
N LEU A 67 14.41 -14.96 15.49
CA LEU A 67 15.02 -14.01 14.57
C LEU A 67 16.29 -14.55 13.92
N GLN A 68 16.93 -15.57 14.54
CA GLN A 68 18.20 -16.12 14.06
C GLN A 68 18.01 -16.73 12.67
N LEU A 69 16.93 -17.49 12.48
CA LEU A 69 16.57 -18.07 11.18
C LEU A 69 16.46 -17.01 10.08
N TRP A 70 15.83 -15.86 10.36
CA TRP A 70 15.66 -14.78 9.39
C TRP A 70 16.97 -14.06 9.09
N GLN A 71 17.81 -13.86 10.11
CA GLN A 71 19.13 -13.25 9.95
C GLN A 71 20.06 -14.14 9.14
N ASP A 72 20.05 -15.45 9.38
CA ASP A 72 20.87 -16.40 8.65
C ASP A 72 20.39 -16.54 7.20
N ALA A 73 19.08 -16.56 6.96
CA ALA A 73 18.52 -16.50 5.61
C ALA A 73 19.02 -15.27 4.83
N GLN A 74 19.09 -14.09 5.47
CA GLN A 74 19.65 -12.88 4.84
C GLN A 74 21.15 -12.98 4.59
N ARG A 75 21.92 -13.57 5.52
CA ARG A 75 23.38 -13.76 5.37
C ARG A 75 23.74 -14.75 4.26
N LEU A 76 22.85 -15.68 3.95
CA LEU A 76 23.01 -16.64 2.85
C LEU A 76 22.73 -16.02 1.47
N LEU A 77 22.25 -14.78 1.41
CA LEU A 77 22.04 -14.08 0.15
C LEU A 77 23.37 -13.63 -0.44
N GLU A 78 23.56 -13.96 -1.71
CA GLU A 78 24.65 -13.44 -2.52
C GLU A 78 24.17 -12.12 -3.14
N PRO A 79 25.03 -11.11 -3.31
CA PRO A 79 24.65 -9.82 -3.87
C PRO A 79 24.52 -9.92 -5.41
N LEU A 80 23.54 -10.69 -5.89
CA LEU A 80 23.31 -10.96 -7.31
C LEU A 80 22.34 -9.95 -7.92
N LEU A 81 22.52 -9.70 -9.22
CA LEU A 81 21.52 -9.02 -10.04
C LEU A 81 20.38 -9.98 -10.39
N VAL A 82 19.25 -9.41 -10.80
CA VAL A 82 18.05 -10.16 -11.17
C VAL A 82 17.59 -9.73 -12.56
N THR A 83 17.39 -10.71 -13.44
CA THR A 83 16.70 -10.54 -14.72
C THR A 83 15.23 -10.92 -14.55
N ILE A 84 14.32 -10.09 -15.05
CA ILE A 84 12.88 -10.39 -15.12
C ILE A 84 12.53 -10.57 -16.61
N PRO A 85 12.56 -11.80 -17.15
CA PRO A 85 12.43 -12.03 -18.60
C PRO A 85 11.11 -11.55 -19.21
N PHE A 86 10.10 -11.38 -18.37
CA PHE A 86 8.76 -10.98 -18.75
C PHE A 86 8.42 -9.52 -18.40
N ALA A 87 9.40 -8.72 -17.96
CA ALA A 87 9.17 -7.34 -17.54
C ALA A 87 8.50 -6.49 -18.63
N GLU A 88 8.90 -6.65 -19.88
CA GLU A 88 8.33 -5.90 -21.02
C GLU A 88 6.86 -6.20 -21.28
N ARG A 89 6.36 -7.34 -20.78
CA ARG A 89 4.95 -7.72 -20.92
C ARG A 89 4.08 -7.18 -19.78
N LEU A 90 4.68 -6.64 -18.72
CA LEU A 90 3.95 -6.08 -17.59
C LEU A 90 3.46 -4.68 -17.95
N THR A 91 2.20 -4.37 -17.62
CA THR A 91 1.67 -3.02 -17.74
C THR A 91 1.42 -2.43 -16.37
N PHE A 92 1.82 -1.17 -16.20
CA PHE A 92 1.52 -0.33 -15.06
C PHE A 92 0.82 0.93 -15.57
N PRO A 93 -0.06 1.58 -14.79
CA PRO A 93 -0.55 2.92 -15.12
C PRO A 93 0.58 3.88 -15.53
N ALA A 94 0.28 4.83 -16.40
CA ALA A 94 1.27 5.77 -16.92
C ALA A 94 0.75 7.21 -16.95
N ARG A 95 0.06 7.63 -15.89
CA ARG A 95 -0.64 8.93 -15.83
C ARG A 95 0.27 10.04 -15.34
N ASN A 96 1.17 9.75 -14.40
CA ASN A 96 1.97 10.78 -13.72
C ASN A 96 3.30 10.22 -13.16
N THR A 97 4.06 11.08 -12.47
CA THR A 97 5.34 10.70 -11.86
C THR A 97 5.18 9.68 -10.72
N HIS A 98 4.03 9.68 -10.03
CA HIS A 98 3.73 8.69 -9.00
C HIS A 98 3.65 7.29 -9.63
N ASP A 99 2.92 7.14 -10.73
CA ASP A 99 2.81 5.89 -11.47
C ASP A 99 4.17 5.40 -11.99
N ARG A 100 5.01 6.31 -12.50
CA ARG A 100 6.39 6.00 -12.91
C ARG A 100 7.21 5.39 -11.78
N ARG A 101 7.11 5.96 -10.56
CA ARG A 101 7.79 5.42 -9.36
C ARG A 101 7.16 4.10 -8.92
N GLY A 102 5.84 3.96 -9.03
CA GLY A 102 5.09 2.73 -8.77
C GLY A 102 5.57 1.57 -9.63
N ASN A 103 5.71 1.78 -10.94
CA ASN A 103 6.25 0.78 -11.87
C ASN A 103 7.65 0.30 -11.45
N GLN A 104 8.55 1.22 -11.11
CA GLN A 104 9.89 0.86 -10.64
C GLN A 104 9.85 0.08 -9.32
N LYS A 105 8.97 0.46 -8.38
CA LYS A 105 8.80 -0.26 -7.11
C LYS A 105 8.29 -1.68 -7.34
N LEU A 106 7.31 -1.88 -8.24
CA LEU A 106 6.79 -3.19 -8.60
C LEU A 106 7.91 -4.10 -9.12
N LEU A 107 8.66 -3.65 -10.13
CA LEU A 107 9.79 -4.42 -10.68
C LEU A 107 10.85 -4.71 -9.61
N GLY A 108 11.15 -3.73 -8.76
CA GLY A 108 12.08 -3.90 -7.63
C GLY A 108 11.61 -4.94 -6.61
N LEU A 109 10.31 -5.01 -6.33
CA LEU A 109 9.72 -6.01 -5.43
C LEU A 109 9.76 -7.42 -6.04
N VAL A 110 9.47 -7.55 -7.35
CA VAL A 110 9.61 -8.83 -8.07
C VAL A 110 11.06 -9.31 -8.05
N ALA A 111 12.01 -8.41 -8.33
CA ALA A 111 13.43 -8.71 -8.23
C ALA A 111 13.83 -9.11 -6.79
N ALA A 112 13.36 -8.38 -5.77
CA ALA A 112 13.64 -8.72 -4.38
C ALA A 112 13.08 -10.10 -4.00
N HIS A 113 11.88 -10.45 -4.45
CA HIS A 113 11.30 -11.78 -4.24
C HIS A 113 12.14 -12.87 -4.92
N ALA A 114 12.48 -12.69 -6.20
CA ALA A 114 13.34 -13.63 -6.92
C ALA A 114 14.73 -13.78 -6.24
N LEU A 115 15.33 -12.68 -5.75
CA LEU A 115 16.60 -12.69 -5.03
C LEU A 115 16.50 -13.43 -3.69
N LEU A 116 15.42 -13.25 -2.93
CA LEU A 116 15.16 -14.05 -1.71
C LEU A 116 15.11 -15.55 -2.01
N HIS A 117 14.71 -15.90 -3.23
CA HIS A 117 14.64 -17.27 -3.74
C HIS A 117 15.86 -17.67 -4.59
N GLN A 118 16.99 -16.94 -4.56
CA GLN A 118 18.12 -17.15 -5.48
C GLN A 118 18.68 -18.58 -5.52
N HIS A 119 18.54 -19.34 -4.42
CA HIS A 119 18.99 -20.74 -4.32
C HIS A 119 17.97 -21.73 -4.91
N GLN A 120 16.76 -21.28 -5.24
CA GLN A 120 15.71 -22.03 -5.93
C GLN A 120 15.39 -21.47 -7.32
N ARG A 121 16.22 -20.54 -7.83
CA ARG A 121 16.05 -19.91 -9.14
C ARG A 121 17.21 -20.29 -10.05
N LYS A 122 16.93 -20.29 -11.35
CA LYS A 122 17.98 -20.45 -12.36
C LYS A 122 18.83 -19.19 -12.40
N ARG A 123 20.08 -19.33 -12.81
CA ARG A 123 20.95 -18.22 -13.19
C ARG A 123 21.06 -18.16 -14.71
N ASP A 124 21.12 -16.96 -15.27
CA ASP A 124 21.40 -16.76 -16.69
C ASP A 124 22.91 -16.90 -17.00
N VAL A 125 23.29 -16.72 -18.27
CA VAL A 125 24.69 -16.80 -18.72
C VAL A 125 25.59 -15.72 -18.09
N HIS A 126 25.01 -14.68 -17.50
CA HIS A 126 25.71 -13.60 -16.82
C HIS A 126 25.73 -13.80 -15.29
N GLY A 127 25.22 -14.93 -14.79
CA GLY A 127 25.18 -15.26 -13.36
C GLY A 127 24.07 -14.54 -12.59
N GLN A 128 23.11 -13.91 -13.27
CA GLN A 128 22.00 -13.19 -12.65
C GLN A 128 20.87 -14.14 -12.32
N VAL A 129 20.15 -13.87 -11.23
CA VAL A 129 18.96 -14.65 -10.85
C VAL A 129 17.86 -14.38 -11.86
N VAL A 130 17.24 -15.43 -12.39
CA VAL A 130 16.13 -15.31 -13.35
C VAL A 130 14.81 -15.42 -12.60
N ALA A 131 14.05 -14.33 -12.56
CA ALA A 131 12.71 -14.30 -11.97
C ALA A 131 11.73 -15.14 -12.80
N VAL A 132 10.75 -15.74 -12.11
CA VAL A 132 9.67 -16.53 -12.71
C VAL A 132 8.31 -15.86 -12.46
N PRO A 133 7.26 -16.22 -13.22
CA PRO A 133 5.93 -15.63 -13.03
C PRO A 133 5.41 -15.72 -11.59
N ASP A 134 5.75 -16.78 -10.85
CA ASP A 134 5.38 -16.93 -9.43
C ASP A 134 5.93 -15.80 -8.54
N ASP A 135 7.09 -15.22 -8.89
CA ASP A 135 7.65 -14.07 -8.17
C ASP A 135 6.76 -12.83 -8.34
N TYR A 136 6.20 -12.64 -9.54
CA TYR A 136 5.23 -11.58 -9.80
C TYR A 136 3.90 -11.85 -9.08
N ALA A 137 3.36 -13.07 -9.19
CA ALA A 137 2.09 -13.43 -8.57
C ALA A 137 2.13 -13.24 -7.04
N ALA A 138 3.24 -13.61 -6.40
CA ALA A 138 3.46 -13.41 -4.97
C ALA A 138 3.48 -11.91 -4.60
N VAL A 139 4.21 -11.09 -5.36
CA VAL A 139 4.27 -9.63 -5.15
C VAL A 139 2.93 -8.97 -5.42
N TYR A 140 2.23 -9.38 -6.47
CA TYR A 140 0.91 -8.87 -6.83
C TYR A 140 -0.10 -9.13 -5.70
N ALA A 141 -0.14 -10.35 -5.17
CA ALA A 141 -1.01 -10.69 -4.03
C ALA A 141 -0.72 -9.86 -2.78
N LEU A 142 0.54 -9.46 -2.56
CA LEU A 142 0.93 -8.60 -1.44
C LEU A 142 0.55 -7.12 -1.67
N LEU A 143 0.63 -6.65 -2.92
CA LEU A 143 0.32 -5.26 -3.27
C LEU A 143 -1.15 -5.01 -3.51
N GLN A 144 -1.93 -6.02 -3.92
CA GLN A 144 -3.33 -5.87 -4.26
C GLN A 144 -4.13 -5.13 -3.18
N PRO A 145 -4.03 -5.44 -1.87
CA PRO A 145 -4.76 -4.69 -0.84
C PRO A 145 -4.34 -3.22 -0.74
N VAL A 146 -3.09 -2.90 -1.05
CA VAL A 146 -2.55 -1.53 -1.00
C VAL A 146 -3.02 -0.74 -2.23
N LEU A 147 -3.00 -1.35 -3.41
CA LEU A 147 -3.45 -0.75 -4.67
C LEU A 147 -4.97 -0.58 -4.71
N ASP A 148 -5.70 -1.55 -4.17
CA ASP A 148 -7.16 -1.51 -4.07
C ASP A 148 -7.65 -0.50 -3.04
N GLU A 149 -6.84 -0.05 -2.09
CA GLU A 149 -7.24 0.98 -1.11
C GLU A 149 -6.82 2.41 -1.52
N GLY A 150 -5.88 2.54 -2.47
CA GLY A 150 -5.45 3.82 -3.04
C GLY A 150 -6.33 4.25 -4.21
N LEU A 151 -7.31 5.12 -3.93
CA LEU A 151 -7.80 6.05 -4.95
C LEU A 151 -6.83 7.23 -4.97
N ASP A 152 -6.46 7.72 -6.16
CA ASP A 152 -5.42 8.75 -6.36
C ASP A 152 -5.45 9.81 -5.23
N GLU A 153 -4.38 9.86 -4.43
CA GLU A 153 -4.14 10.85 -3.36
C GLU A 153 -5.17 10.91 -2.21
N LEU A 154 -6.07 9.93 -2.10
CA LEU A 154 -7.00 9.79 -0.98
C LEU A 154 -6.45 8.85 0.10
N SER A 155 -6.68 9.23 1.35
CA SER A 155 -6.45 8.35 2.49
C SER A 155 -7.35 7.11 2.42
N PRO A 156 -6.94 5.95 2.97
CA PRO A 156 -7.77 4.74 2.97
C PRO A 156 -9.17 4.93 3.56
N ARG A 157 -9.32 5.90 4.49
CA ARG A 157 -10.60 6.25 5.10
C ARG A 157 -11.48 7.06 4.15
N ALA A 158 -10.91 8.06 3.48
CA ALA A 158 -11.60 8.83 2.45
C ALA A 158 -12.01 7.95 1.27
N THR A 159 -11.12 7.06 0.81
CA THR A 159 -11.44 6.05 -0.21
C THR A 159 -12.67 5.21 0.16
N LYS A 160 -12.73 4.68 1.39
CA LYS A 160 -13.86 3.85 1.85
C LYS A 160 -15.17 4.65 1.88
N VAL A 161 -15.15 5.88 2.41
CA VAL A 161 -16.32 6.77 2.44
C VAL A 161 -16.78 7.15 1.04
N TYR A 162 -15.85 7.53 0.17
CA TYR A 162 -16.14 7.94 -1.20
C TYR A 162 -16.74 6.81 -2.03
N ARG A 163 -16.23 5.57 -1.91
CA ARG A 163 -16.81 4.40 -2.58
C ARG A 163 -18.26 4.12 -2.17
N VAL A 164 -18.58 4.24 -0.89
CA VAL A 164 -19.96 4.08 -0.40
C VAL A 164 -20.85 5.20 -0.93
N LEU A 165 -20.38 6.45 -0.85
CA LEU A 165 -21.11 7.60 -1.39
C LEU A 165 -21.33 7.49 -2.90
N ALA A 166 -20.35 7.04 -3.65
CA ALA A 166 -20.42 6.92 -5.11
C ALA A 166 -21.41 5.86 -5.60
N ARG A 167 -21.64 4.82 -4.82
CA ARG A 167 -22.67 3.80 -5.09
C ARG A 167 -24.08 4.31 -4.84
N SER A 168 -24.22 5.40 -4.07
CA SER A 168 -25.51 6.04 -3.81
C SER A 168 -25.84 7.07 -4.89
N SER A 169 -27.11 7.12 -5.30
CA SER A 169 -27.66 8.19 -6.13
C SER A 169 -28.24 9.35 -5.31
N THR A 170 -28.53 9.10 -4.02
CA THR A 170 -29.11 10.09 -3.10
C THR A 170 -28.06 10.66 -2.15
N PRO A 171 -28.23 11.91 -1.67
CA PRO A 171 -27.42 12.47 -0.59
C PRO A 171 -27.49 11.57 0.65
N ARG A 172 -26.35 11.37 1.31
CA ARG A 172 -26.24 10.51 2.50
C ARG A 172 -25.83 11.31 3.71
N ALA A 173 -26.47 11.04 4.84
CA ALA A 173 -26.10 11.66 6.10
C ALA A 173 -24.82 11.03 6.68
N ARG A 174 -24.03 11.83 7.41
CA ARG A 174 -22.81 11.34 8.07
C ARG A 174 -23.07 10.15 9.02
N ARG A 175 -24.21 10.14 9.73
CA ARG A 175 -24.59 9.03 10.62
C ARG A 175 -24.86 7.73 9.86
N GLU A 176 -25.52 7.81 8.72
CA GLU A 176 -25.77 6.64 7.87
C GLU A 176 -24.45 6.02 7.39
N LEU A 177 -23.52 6.86 6.93
CA LEU A 177 -22.19 6.42 6.50
C LEU A 177 -21.42 5.76 7.64
N SER A 178 -21.49 6.32 8.85
CA SER A 178 -20.86 5.75 10.05
C SER A 178 -21.43 4.38 10.42
N SER A 179 -22.76 4.22 10.34
CA SER A 179 -23.42 2.94 10.59
C SER A 179 -23.09 1.89 9.53
N GLU A 180 -23.13 2.27 8.24
CA GLU A 180 -22.86 1.35 7.12
C GLU A 180 -21.40 0.88 7.12
N LEU A 181 -20.45 1.80 7.31
CA LEU A 181 -19.01 1.50 7.37
C LEU A 181 -18.57 0.92 8.71
N ARG A 182 -19.46 0.84 9.70
CA ARG A 182 -19.16 0.42 11.08
C ARG A 182 -17.94 1.14 11.68
N CYS A 183 -17.80 2.42 11.37
CA CYS A 183 -16.67 3.23 11.81
C CYS A 183 -17.15 4.45 12.63
N GLY A 184 -16.25 4.99 13.46
CA GLY A 184 -16.60 6.10 14.36
C GLY A 184 -17.06 7.35 13.61
N TYR A 185 -17.99 8.10 14.21
CA TYR A 185 -18.53 9.34 13.62
C TYR A 185 -17.45 10.35 13.22
N ASN A 186 -16.42 10.51 14.06
CA ASN A 186 -15.29 11.40 13.78
C ASN A 186 -14.38 10.90 12.65
N THR A 187 -14.31 9.58 12.44
CA THR A 187 -13.57 8.98 11.31
C THR A 187 -14.23 9.39 10.00
N VAL A 188 -15.56 9.25 9.90
CA VAL A 188 -16.32 9.69 8.72
C VAL A 188 -16.24 11.21 8.56
N LYS A 189 -16.31 11.98 9.65
CA LYS A 189 -16.16 13.44 9.60
C LYS A 189 -14.84 13.86 8.95
N ARG A 190 -13.72 13.28 9.38
CA ARG A 190 -12.39 13.60 8.82
C ARG A 190 -12.28 13.20 7.35
N ALA A 191 -12.76 12.01 7.00
CA ALA A 191 -12.80 11.56 5.62
C ALA A 191 -13.65 12.49 4.72
N LEU A 192 -14.80 12.96 5.20
CA LEU A 192 -15.63 13.91 4.45
C LEU A 192 -14.99 15.29 4.29
N VAL A 193 -14.18 15.74 5.26
CA VAL A 193 -13.42 16.99 5.11
C VAL A 193 -12.40 16.85 3.98
N GLU A 194 -11.62 15.77 3.98
CA GLU A 194 -10.67 15.47 2.90
C GLU A 194 -11.34 15.41 1.52
N LEU A 195 -12.50 14.74 1.42
CA LEU A 195 -13.26 14.66 0.16
C LEU A 195 -13.86 15.99 -0.29
N LEU A 196 -14.20 16.89 0.65
CA LEU A 196 -14.66 18.23 0.35
C LEU A 196 -13.50 19.11 -0.13
N ASP A 197 -12.34 19.02 0.54
CA ASP A 197 -11.14 19.79 0.21
C ASP A 197 -10.61 19.43 -1.19
N GLN A 198 -10.82 18.18 -1.63
CA GLN A 198 -10.51 17.71 -3.00
C GLN A 198 -11.69 17.85 -3.99
N GLU A 199 -12.77 18.53 -3.61
CA GLU A 199 -13.94 18.79 -4.47
C GLU A 199 -14.65 17.52 -5.02
N LEU A 200 -14.45 16.36 -4.40
CA LEU A 200 -15.04 15.09 -4.83
C LEU A 200 -16.49 14.92 -4.37
N VAL A 201 -16.87 15.62 -3.30
CA VAL A 201 -18.23 15.60 -2.73
C VAL A 201 -18.70 17.02 -2.44
N ALA A 202 -20.02 17.21 -2.40
CA ALA A 202 -20.66 18.45 -1.96
C ALA A 202 -21.50 18.21 -0.72
N LEU A 203 -21.52 19.23 0.15
CA LEU A 203 -22.52 19.37 1.19
C LEU A 203 -23.84 19.84 0.54
N VAL A 204 -24.90 19.04 0.67
CA VAL A 204 -26.23 19.33 0.11
C VAL A 204 -27.10 20.05 1.13
N ASP A 205 -27.10 19.57 2.36
CA ASP A 205 -27.77 20.21 3.49
C ASP A 205 -26.79 20.36 4.66
N ALA A 206 -26.67 21.58 5.18
CA ALA A 206 -25.85 21.90 6.35
C ALA A 206 -26.60 21.69 7.67
N GLY A 207 -27.93 21.57 7.63
CA GLY A 207 -28.79 21.29 8.79
C GLY A 207 -28.57 19.88 9.34
N PRO A 208 -28.98 19.59 10.58
CA PRO A 208 -28.87 18.25 11.14
C PRO A 208 -30.01 17.33 10.62
N PRO A 209 -29.70 16.19 9.97
CA PRO A 209 -28.37 15.66 9.69
C PRO A 209 -27.75 16.22 8.40
N ALA A 210 -26.48 16.63 8.48
CA ALA A 210 -25.77 17.14 7.32
C ALA A 210 -25.62 16.04 6.26
N THR A 211 -25.98 16.33 5.02
CA THR A 211 -26.01 15.36 3.92
C THR A 211 -25.00 15.70 2.83
N TYR A 212 -24.41 14.64 2.25
CA TYR A 212 -23.32 14.73 1.29
C TYR A 212 -23.66 13.96 0.02
N ARG A 213 -23.25 14.49 -1.14
CA ARG A 213 -23.41 13.84 -2.45
C ARG A 213 -22.10 13.87 -3.21
N VAL A 214 -21.81 12.83 -3.97
CA VAL A 214 -20.66 12.80 -4.89
C VAL A 214 -20.87 13.80 -6.03
N LEU A 215 -19.85 14.59 -6.32
CA LEU A 215 -19.82 15.52 -7.45
C LEU A 215 -19.16 14.89 -8.67
N ASP A 216 -17.96 14.34 -8.47
CA ASP A 216 -17.16 13.71 -9.51
C ASP A 216 -16.94 12.24 -9.18
N ARG A 217 -16.98 11.38 -10.19
CA ARG A 217 -16.73 9.93 -10.13
C ARG A 217 -15.45 9.52 -10.85
N SER A 218 -14.72 10.47 -11.44
CA SER A 218 -13.49 10.26 -12.21
C SER A 218 -12.44 9.43 -11.46
N VAL A 219 -12.31 9.66 -10.15
CA VAL A 219 -11.32 8.99 -9.31
C VAL A 219 -11.64 7.49 -9.11
N LEU A 220 -12.89 7.05 -9.22
CA LEU A 220 -13.27 5.64 -8.98
C LEU A 220 -12.69 4.67 -10.01
N GLY A 221 -12.41 5.13 -11.23
CA GLY A 221 -11.76 4.35 -12.28
C GLY A 221 -10.23 4.51 -12.32
N ALA A 222 -9.68 5.32 -11.41
CA ALA A 222 -8.26 5.65 -11.36
C ALA A 222 -7.45 4.63 -10.53
N CYS A 223 -8.05 3.51 -10.12
CA CYS A 223 -7.29 2.43 -9.48
C CYS A 223 -6.23 1.91 -10.45
N ALA A 224 -5.02 1.73 -9.94
CA ALA A 224 -3.92 1.20 -10.71
C ALA A 224 -4.21 -0.24 -11.13
N GLU A 225 -4.69 -0.44 -12.35
CA GLU A 225 -4.83 -1.78 -12.92
C GLU A 225 -3.45 -2.31 -13.32
N LEU A 226 -2.89 -3.16 -12.48
CA LEU A 226 -1.85 -4.08 -12.91
C LEU A 226 -2.51 -5.19 -13.71
N ARG A 227 -2.05 -5.40 -14.93
CA ARG A 227 -2.54 -6.51 -15.76
C ARG A 227 -1.42 -7.51 -15.96
N GLU A 228 -1.70 -8.76 -15.59
CA GLU A 228 -0.88 -9.88 -16.04
C GLU A 228 -1.09 -10.09 -17.53
N PRO A 229 -0.02 -10.20 -18.32
CA PRO A 229 -0.15 -10.55 -19.74
C PRO A 229 -0.63 -12.01 -19.84
N GLU A 230 -1.88 -12.20 -20.27
CA GLU A 230 -2.81 -13.35 -20.18
C GLU A 230 -2.30 -14.81 -20.19
N ALA A 231 -1.03 -15.12 -20.45
CA ALA A 231 -0.40 -16.42 -20.27
C ALA A 231 1.13 -16.32 -20.45
N LEU A 232 1.92 -16.30 -19.37
CA LEU A 232 3.39 -16.39 -19.46
C LEU A 232 3.81 -17.87 -19.44
N PRO A 233 4.60 -18.44 -20.38
CA PRO A 233 5.61 -17.85 -21.30
C PRO A 233 5.34 -18.20 -22.81
N PRO A 234 6.21 -17.89 -23.82
CA PRO A 234 7.60 -17.42 -23.70
C PRO A 234 8.00 -16.18 -24.52
N ALA A 235 8.96 -15.44 -23.98
CA ALA A 235 10.01 -14.82 -24.79
C ALA A 235 11.29 -15.60 -24.50
N THR A 236 11.92 -16.09 -25.58
CA THR A 236 13.19 -16.83 -25.65
C THR A 236 14.37 -16.05 -25.12
#